data_AF-A0A849YXS8-F1
#
_entry.id   AF-A0A849YXS8-F1
#
_cell.length_a   1.000
_cell.length_b   1.000
_cell.length_c   1.000
_cell.angle_alpha   90.00
_cell.angle_beta   90.00
_cell.angle_gamma   90.00
#
_symmetry.space_group_name_H-M   'P 1'
#
loop_
_entity.id
_entity.type
_entity.pdbx_description
1 polymer ?
#
loop_
_entity_poly.entity_id
_entity_poly.type
_entity_poly.pdbx_seq_one_letter_code
_entity_poly.pdbx_strand_id
1 'polypeptide(L)'
;MSQDHDRWMRLAIEQAASARGTTGDNPWVGCAIVSASGELLGSGHTLGPGEDHAEIAAARQAHARGNSVVGATLYSTLEPCSFHGRTPACSRSIAERGISRVVIGMRDPHPRVDGEGVRILREAGVEVIEGVCEAEVRRQLGLWVLQQHPHDALRRALVLPEHERLARLAEIYGVSVVDVEALLPGPDS
;
A
#
# COMPACT_ATOMS: atom_id res chain seq x y z
N MET A 1 -6.58 -19.31 6.80
CA MET A 1 -6.97 -18.49 5.62
C MET A 1 -6.93 -17.00 5.96
N SER A 2 -7.87 -16.41 6.72
CA SER A 2 -7.79 -14.98 7.11
C SER A 2 -6.67 -14.66 8.12
N GLN A 3 -6.47 -15.52 9.15
CA GLN A 3 -5.42 -15.30 10.17
C GLN A 3 -4.00 -15.30 9.59
N ASP A 4 -3.77 -16.01 8.48
CA ASP A 4 -2.46 -16.09 7.83
C ASP A 4 -2.16 -14.81 7.02
N HIS A 5 -3.16 -14.25 6.35
CA HIS A 5 -2.99 -13.00 5.61
C HIS A 5 -2.72 -11.81 6.54
N ASP A 6 -3.43 -11.74 7.66
CA ASP A 6 -3.20 -10.74 8.71
C ASP A 6 -1.74 -10.76 9.20
N ARG A 7 -1.19 -11.95 9.47
CA ARG A 7 0.20 -12.11 9.91
C ARG A 7 1.20 -11.53 8.90
N TRP A 8 1.05 -11.90 7.63
CA TRP A 8 1.99 -11.47 6.59
C TRP A 8 1.80 -10.01 6.20
N MET A 9 0.58 -9.49 6.27
CA MET A 9 0.33 -8.06 6.07
C MET A 9 0.94 -7.24 7.21
N ARG A 10 0.83 -7.67 8.47
CA ARG A 10 1.51 -6.99 9.58
C ARG A 10 3.04 -6.99 9.43
N LEU A 11 3.63 -8.07 8.94
CA LEU A 11 5.05 -8.06 8.56
C LEU A 11 5.35 -7.00 7.48
N ALA A 12 4.50 -6.88 6.45
CA ALA A 12 4.65 -5.85 5.44
C ALA A 12 4.50 -4.43 6.04
N ILE A 13 3.58 -4.22 6.99
CA ILE A 13 3.42 -2.96 7.75
C ILE A 13 4.68 -2.64 8.56
N GLU A 14 5.31 -3.63 9.19
CA GLU A 14 6.60 -3.45 9.88
C GLU A 14 7.72 -3.04 8.92
N GLN A 15 7.77 -3.63 7.72
CA GLN A 15 8.72 -3.20 6.69
C GLN A 15 8.45 -1.75 6.26
N ALA A 16 7.19 -1.39 6.01
CA ALA A 16 6.79 -0.04 5.62
C ALA A 16 7.24 1.01 6.65
N ALA A 17 7.17 0.69 7.95
CA ALA A 17 7.64 1.57 9.02
C ALA A 17 9.14 1.91 8.91
N SER A 18 9.95 1.02 8.32
CA SER A 18 11.39 1.25 8.11
C SER A 18 11.69 2.27 7.00
N ALA A 19 10.74 2.53 6.10
CA ALA A 19 10.86 3.54 5.04
C ALA A 19 10.35 4.93 5.46
N ARG A 20 9.80 5.06 6.67
CA ARG A 20 9.18 6.32 7.09
C ARG A 20 10.23 7.44 7.18
N GLY A 21 9.97 8.52 6.45
CA GLY A 21 10.83 9.71 6.43
C GLY A 21 12.06 9.60 5.49
N THR A 22 12.23 8.50 4.77
CA THR A 22 13.35 8.30 3.83
C THR A 22 12.93 8.34 2.36
N THR A 23 11.62 8.36 2.08
CA THR A 23 11.03 8.23 0.74
C THR A 23 10.67 9.57 0.07
N GLY A 24 10.93 10.72 0.72
CA GLY A 24 10.48 12.02 0.22
C GLY A 24 8.96 12.10 0.16
N ASP A 25 8.42 12.51 -1.00
CA ASP A 25 6.97 12.58 -1.24
C ASP A 25 6.33 11.22 -1.59
N ASN A 26 7.14 10.17 -1.80
CA ASN A 26 6.63 8.84 -2.08
C ASN A 26 6.04 8.20 -0.81
N PRO A 27 4.98 7.37 -0.94
CA PRO A 27 4.46 6.62 0.19
C PRO A 27 5.49 5.62 0.72
N TRP A 28 5.57 5.49 2.05
CA TRP A 28 6.34 4.42 2.67
C TRP A 28 5.53 3.12 2.62
N VAL A 29 5.80 2.31 1.60
CA VAL A 29 5.14 1.02 1.35
C VAL A 29 6.04 -0.09 1.86
N GLY A 30 5.43 -1.19 2.30
CA GLY A 30 6.12 -2.40 2.70
C GLY A 30 5.56 -3.61 1.99
N CYS A 31 6.40 -4.62 1.83
CA CYS A 31 6.10 -5.81 1.06
C CYS A 31 6.70 -7.07 1.71
N ALA A 32 5.97 -8.18 1.64
CA ALA A 32 6.46 -9.52 1.98
C ALA A 32 6.05 -10.51 0.88
N ILE A 33 6.94 -11.43 0.53
CA ILE A 33 6.69 -12.48 -0.46
C ILE A 33 6.81 -13.83 0.25
N VAL A 34 5.75 -14.63 0.16
CA VAL A 34 5.59 -15.88 0.90
C VAL A 34 5.33 -17.02 -0.08
N SER A 35 6.06 -18.12 0.08
CA SER A 35 5.91 -19.32 -0.76
C SER A 35 4.53 -19.95 -0.62
N ALA A 36 4.19 -20.85 -1.54
CA ALA A 36 3.00 -21.69 -1.41
C ALA A 36 3.05 -22.61 -0.16
N SER A 37 4.24 -22.92 0.36
CA SER A 37 4.45 -23.67 1.61
C SER A 37 4.32 -22.82 2.88
N GLY A 38 4.15 -21.49 2.76
CA GLY A 38 4.01 -20.59 3.91
C GLY A 38 5.33 -20.08 4.48
N GLU A 39 6.41 -20.10 3.70
CA GLU A 39 7.74 -19.63 4.09
C GLU A 39 8.00 -18.22 3.55
N LEU A 40 8.62 -17.36 4.36
CA LEU A 40 9.01 -16.03 3.92
C LEU A 40 10.19 -16.13 2.94
N LEU A 41 9.95 -15.80 1.68
CA LEU A 41 10.96 -15.81 0.63
C LEU A 41 11.79 -14.53 0.64
N GLY A 42 11.13 -13.39 0.85
CA GLY A 42 11.76 -12.07 0.94
C GLY A 42 10.78 -11.01 1.45
N SER A 43 11.32 -9.90 1.92
CA SER A 43 10.58 -8.73 2.38
C SER A 43 11.34 -7.45 2.03
N GLY A 44 10.63 -6.34 1.95
CA GLY A 44 11.22 -5.06 1.56
C GLY A 44 10.28 -3.89 1.79
N HIS A 45 10.80 -2.69 1.59
CA HIS A 45 10.06 -1.44 1.69
C HIS A 45 10.50 -0.48 0.58
N THR A 46 9.70 0.55 0.33
CA THR A 46 10.05 1.61 -0.63
C THR A 46 11.40 2.22 -0.26
N LEU A 47 12.35 2.21 -1.18
CA LEU A 47 13.63 2.88 -1.01
C LEU A 47 13.50 4.38 -1.31
N GLY A 48 14.62 5.12 -1.26
CA GLY A 48 14.62 6.57 -1.49
C GLY A 48 14.06 7.00 -2.86
N PRO A 49 13.87 8.30 -3.09
CA PRO A 49 13.35 8.81 -4.36
C PRO A 49 14.14 8.30 -5.59
N GLY A 50 13.44 7.67 -6.54
CA GLY A 50 14.04 7.12 -7.76
C GLY A 50 14.61 5.69 -7.63
N GLU A 51 14.57 5.12 -6.42
CA GLU A 51 15.00 3.75 -6.14
C GLU A 51 13.83 2.76 -6.20
N ASP A 52 14.11 1.49 -5.87
CA ASP A 52 13.15 0.40 -5.94
C ASP A 52 11.92 0.62 -5.01
N HIS A 53 10.75 0.31 -5.55
CA HIS A 53 9.54 0.15 -4.76
C HIS A 53 9.60 -1.11 -3.88
N ALA A 54 8.74 -1.18 -2.87
CA ALA A 54 8.71 -2.27 -1.89
C ALA A 54 8.64 -3.67 -2.53
N GLU A 55 7.83 -3.84 -3.58
CA GLU A 55 7.64 -5.11 -4.29
C GLU A 55 8.92 -5.56 -5.00
N ILE A 56 9.65 -4.62 -5.60
CA ILE A 56 10.92 -4.88 -6.27
C ILE A 56 12.01 -5.17 -5.23
N ALA A 57 12.07 -4.39 -4.14
CA ALA A 57 13.01 -4.63 -3.05
C ALA A 57 12.81 -6.03 -2.42
N ALA A 58 11.56 -6.42 -2.16
CA ALA A 58 11.24 -7.75 -1.63
C ALA A 58 11.63 -8.88 -2.60
N ALA A 59 11.35 -8.72 -3.90
CA ALA A 59 11.72 -9.70 -4.92
C ALA A 59 13.24 -9.81 -5.08
N ARG A 60 13.98 -8.70 -5.02
CA ARG A 60 15.45 -8.70 -5.03
C ARG A 60 16.02 -9.40 -3.81
N GLN A 61 15.46 -9.16 -2.62
CA GLN A 61 15.89 -9.86 -1.41
C GLN A 61 15.65 -11.37 -1.52
N ALA A 62 14.47 -11.79 -2.03
CA ALA A 62 14.19 -13.20 -2.26
C ALA A 62 15.21 -13.83 -3.22
N HIS A 63 15.47 -13.18 -4.34
CA HIS A 63 16.46 -13.65 -5.32
C HIS A 63 17.87 -13.75 -4.71
N ALA A 64 18.31 -12.75 -3.95
CA ALA A 64 19.61 -12.74 -3.28
C ALA A 64 19.77 -13.90 -2.27
N ARG A 65 18.66 -14.42 -1.73
CA ARG A 65 18.62 -15.60 -0.86
C ARG A 65 18.53 -16.93 -1.63
N GLY A 66 18.54 -16.89 -2.96
CA GLY A 66 18.37 -18.08 -3.80
C GLY A 66 16.92 -18.57 -3.93
N ASN A 67 15.94 -17.75 -3.53
CA ASN A 67 14.53 -18.11 -3.59
C ASN A 67 13.90 -17.72 -4.94
N SER A 68 13.10 -18.64 -5.50
CA SER A 68 12.18 -18.31 -6.59
C SER A 68 10.89 -17.74 -6.01
N VAL A 69 10.34 -16.70 -6.65
CA VAL A 69 9.04 -16.11 -6.30
C VAL A 69 7.90 -16.65 -7.16
N VAL A 70 8.18 -17.55 -8.12
CA VAL A 70 7.16 -18.13 -8.99
C VAL A 70 6.16 -18.93 -8.16
N GLY A 71 4.87 -18.68 -8.37
CA GLY A 71 3.77 -19.31 -7.64
C GLY A 71 3.55 -18.76 -6.23
N ALA A 72 4.37 -17.82 -5.76
CA ALA A 72 4.27 -17.25 -4.41
C ALA A 72 3.09 -16.28 -4.25
N THR A 73 2.79 -15.93 -3.00
CA THR A 73 1.87 -14.85 -2.63
C THR A 73 2.67 -13.61 -2.22
N LEU A 74 2.35 -12.46 -2.81
CA LEU A 74 2.92 -11.15 -2.46
C LEU A 74 1.92 -10.37 -1.60
N TYR A 75 2.38 -9.84 -0.47
CA TYR A 75 1.63 -8.97 0.43
C TYR A 75 2.19 -7.57 0.30
N SER A 76 1.39 -6.60 -0.14
CA SER A 76 1.79 -5.19 -0.26
C SER A 76 0.88 -4.31 0.57
N THR A 77 1.44 -3.39 1.35
CA THR A 77 0.61 -2.49 2.17
C THR A 77 -0.26 -1.58 1.29
N LEU A 78 0.27 -1.06 0.20
CA LEU A 78 -0.44 -0.23 -0.77
C LEU A 78 -0.59 -0.96 -2.12
N GLU A 79 -1.62 -0.60 -2.89
CA GLU A 79 -1.83 -1.12 -4.25
C GLU A 79 -0.58 -0.94 -5.13
N PRO A 80 -0.09 -2.01 -5.79
CA PRO A 80 1.03 -1.89 -6.71
C PRO A 80 0.74 -0.93 -7.86
N CYS A 81 1.67 -0.02 -8.14
CA CYS A 81 1.45 1.02 -9.14
C CYS A 81 1.08 0.45 -10.53
N SER A 82 0.21 1.18 -11.25
CA SER A 82 -0.27 0.84 -12.59
C SER A 82 0.50 1.51 -13.74
N PHE A 83 1.25 2.56 -13.42
CA PHE A 83 2.08 3.31 -14.36
C PHE A 83 3.44 3.57 -13.75
N HIS A 84 4.51 3.47 -14.54
CA HIS A 84 5.82 4.04 -14.24
C HIS A 84 6.53 4.43 -15.54
N GLY A 85 7.35 5.49 -15.49
CA GLY A 85 7.93 6.14 -16.66
C GLY A 85 9.02 5.32 -17.36
N ARG A 86 10.23 5.24 -16.78
CA ARG A 86 11.38 4.53 -17.37
C ARG A 86 11.42 3.03 -17.04
N THR A 87 10.71 2.61 -16.00
CA THR A 87 10.58 1.21 -15.57
C THR A 87 9.14 0.70 -15.78
N PRO A 88 8.93 -0.61 -16.00
CA PRO A 88 7.59 -1.18 -16.04
C PRO A 88 6.85 -0.93 -14.71
N ALA A 89 5.53 -0.78 -14.78
CA ALA A 89 4.67 -0.69 -13.59
C ALA A 89 4.85 -1.91 -12.68
N CYS A 90 4.82 -1.72 -11.34
CA CYS A 90 4.96 -2.80 -10.37
C CYS A 90 3.98 -3.94 -10.65
N SER A 91 2.70 -3.62 -10.90
CA SER A 91 1.66 -4.58 -11.26
C SER A 91 2.04 -5.51 -12.42
N ARG A 92 2.68 -4.97 -13.47
CA ARG A 92 3.19 -5.79 -14.60
C ARG A 92 4.39 -6.62 -14.21
N SER A 93 5.37 -6.03 -13.50
CA SER A 93 6.56 -6.76 -13.08
C SER A 93 6.22 -7.94 -12.16
N ILE A 94 5.24 -7.78 -11.29
CA ILE A 94 4.73 -8.84 -10.41
C ILE A 94 4.17 -10.00 -11.23
N ALA A 95 3.32 -9.70 -12.23
CA ALA A 95 2.76 -10.71 -13.12
C ALA A 95 3.84 -11.43 -13.93
N GLU A 96 4.79 -10.69 -14.53
CA GLU A 96 5.90 -11.24 -15.30
C GLU A 96 6.82 -12.16 -14.48
N ARG A 97 6.92 -11.93 -13.17
CA ARG A 97 7.68 -12.77 -12.23
C ARG A 97 6.97 -14.07 -11.84
N GLY A 98 5.74 -14.28 -12.32
CA GLY A 98 4.96 -15.49 -12.06
C GLY A 98 4.39 -15.57 -10.64
N ILE A 99 4.22 -14.46 -9.94
CA ILE A 99 3.48 -14.41 -8.66
C ILE A 99 2.03 -14.87 -8.92
N SER A 100 1.52 -15.79 -8.10
CA SER A 100 0.18 -16.35 -8.30
C SER A 100 -0.92 -15.54 -7.61
N ARG A 101 -0.58 -14.89 -6.50
CA ARG A 101 -1.52 -14.11 -5.68
C ARG A 101 -0.88 -12.83 -5.17
N VAL A 102 -1.64 -11.74 -5.16
CA VAL A 102 -1.32 -10.49 -4.50
C VAL A 102 -2.39 -10.18 -3.45
N VAL A 103 -1.95 -9.84 -2.25
CA VAL A 103 -2.78 -9.41 -1.14
C VAL A 103 -2.44 -7.97 -0.82
N ILE A 104 -3.42 -7.08 -0.90
CA ILE A 104 -3.24 -5.63 -0.76
C ILE A 104 -3.88 -5.16 0.54
N GLY A 105 -3.17 -4.31 1.26
CA GLY A 105 -3.70 -3.71 2.48
C GLY A 105 -4.71 -2.61 2.18
N MET A 106 -4.30 -1.61 1.41
CA MET A 106 -5.11 -0.46 1.03
C MET A 106 -4.96 -0.16 -0.47
N ARG A 107 -6.06 0.19 -1.14
CA ARG A 107 -5.99 0.79 -2.50
C ARG A 107 -5.28 2.13 -2.47
N ASP A 108 -4.53 2.42 -3.53
CA ASP A 108 -3.85 3.70 -3.65
C ASP A 108 -4.89 4.80 -3.91
N PRO A 109 -4.93 5.88 -3.09
CA PRO A 109 -5.89 6.96 -3.26
C PRO A 109 -5.60 7.83 -4.48
N HIS A 110 -4.45 7.68 -5.15
CA HIS A 110 -4.13 8.39 -6.38
C HIS A 110 -5.14 8.00 -7.48
N PRO A 111 -5.85 8.97 -8.10
CA PRO A 111 -6.90 8.68 -9.10
C PRO A 111 -6.47 7.91 -10.36
N ARG A 112 -5.16 7.80 -10.61
CA ARG A 112 -4.60 7.07 -11.75
C ARG A 112 -4.20 5.64 -11.37
N VAL A 113 -4.12 5.34 -10.07
CA VAL A 113 -3.75 4.04 -9.53
C VAL A 113 -4.98 3.32 -8.98
N ASP A 114 -5.90 4.01 -8.30
CA ASP A 114 -7.10 3.47 -7.62
C ASP A 114 -7.80 2.35 -8.44
N GLY A 115 -7.45 1.09 -8.15
CA GLY A 115 -7.99 -0.11 -8.78
C GLY A 115 -7.39 -0.50 -10.14
N GLU A 116 -6.58 0.35 -10.76
CA GLU A 116 -5.95 0.08 -12.05
C GLU A 116 -4.79 -0.92 -11.93
N GLY A 117 -4.02 -0.87 -10.83
CA GLY A 117 -2.96 -1.85 -10.57
C GLY A 117 -3.55 -3.23 -10.31
N VAL A 118 -4.65 -3.27 -9.55
CA VAL A 118 -5.48 -4.46 -9.32
C VAL A 118 -6.02 -5.02 -10.65
N ARG A 119 -6.53 -4.16 -11.53
CA ARG A 119 -7.05 -4.57 -12.84
C ARG A 119 -5.97 -5.25 -13.68
N ILE A 120 -4.78 -4.64 -13.79
CA ILE A 120 -3.64 -5.19 -14.53
C ILE A 120 -3.25 -6.58 -14.01
N LEU A 121 -3.19 -6.76 -12.69
CA LEU A 121 -2.85 -8.05 -12.07
C LEU A 121 -3.90 -9.13 -12.41
N ARG A 122 -5.19 -8.81 -12.25
CA ARG A 122 -6.28 -9.75 -12.55
C ARG A 122 -6.30 -10.15 -14.03
N GLU A 123 -6.07 -9.21 -14.94
CA GLU A 123 -6.00 -9.49 -16.38
C GLU A 123 -4.82 -10.38 -16.76
N ALA A 124 -3.73 -10.32 -16.00
CA ALA A 124 -2.59 -11.20 -16.15
C ALA A 124 -2.78 -12.58 -15.48
N GLY A 125 -3.96 -12.86 -14.91
CA GLY A 125 -4.28 -14.13 -14.25
C GLY A 125 -3.80 -14.25 -12.80
N VAL A 126 -3.39 -13.14 -12.18
CA VAL A 126 -2.99 -13.11 -10.76
C VAL A 126 -4.24 -12.98 -9.88
N GLU A 127 -4.35 -13.81 -8.85
CA GLU A 127 -5.41 -13.67 -7.85
C GLU A 127 -5.16 -12.43 -6.98
N VAL A 128 -6.18 -11.59 -6.75
CA VAL A 128 -6.03 -10.37 -5.93
C VAL A 128 -7.04 -10.33 -4.80
N ILE A 129 -6.52 -10.27 -3.57
CA ILE A 129 -7.28 -10.04 -2.32
C ILE A 129 -6.99 -8.61 -1.86
N GLU A 130 -8.02 -7.88 -1.47
CA GLU A 130 -7.94 -6.46 -1.12
C GLU A 130 -8.46 -6.22 0.31
N GLY A 131 -7.97 -5.18 0.98
CA GLY A 131 -8.51 -4.71 2.25
C GLY A 131 -7.97 -5.42 3.50
N VAL A 132 -6.87 -6.15 3.40
CA VAL A 132 -6.29 -6.87 4.56
C VAL A 132 -5.57 -5.88 5.48
N CYS A 133 -6.00 -5.78 6.74
CA CYS A 133 -5.47 -4.77 7.67
C CYS A 133 -5.58 -3.31 7.14
N GLU A 134 -6.55 -3.01 6.28
CA GLU A 134 -6.67 -1.70 5.59
C GLU A 134 -6.65 -0.52 6.57
N ALA A 135 -7.40 -0.61 7.68
CA ALA A 135 -7.46 0.46 8.67
C ALA A 135 -6.08 0.75 9.29
N GLU A 136 -5.25 -0.28 9.48
CA GLU A 136 -3.90 -0.13 10.02
C GLU A 136 -2.96 0.52 9.02
N VAL A 137 -3.00 0.07 7.76
CA VAL A 137 -2.23 0.69 6.66
C VAL A 137 -2.63 2.14 6.46
N ARG A 138 -3.94 2.44 6.45
CA ARG A 138 -4.45 3.80 6.26
C ARG A 138 -4.01 4.74 7.37
N ARG A 139 -4.01 4.29 8.62
CA ARG A 139 -3.43 5.05 9.73
C ARG A 139 -1.92 5.24 9.55
N GLN A 140 -1.20 4.20 9.14
CA GLN A 140 0.24 4.30 8.92
C GLN A 140 0.59 5.34 7.84
N LEU A 141 -0.18 5.43 6.76
CA LEU A 141 0.04 6.37 5.66
C LEU A 141 -0.71 7.71 5.83
N GLY A 142 -1.43 7.92 6.93
CA GLY A 142 -2.42 8.99 7.02
C GLY A 142 -1.92 10.39 6.70
N LEU A 143 -0.79 10.80 7.27
CA LEU A 143 -0.18 12.10 6.96
C LEU A 143 0.14 12.24 5.47
N TRP A 144 0.69 11.19 4.86
CA TRP A 144 0.97 11.18 3.41
C TRP A 144 -0.31 11.30 2.59
N VAL A 145 -1.38 10.57 2.97
CA VAL A 145 -2.67 10.67 2.28
C VAL A 145 -3.24 12.09 2.40
N LEU A 146 -3.23 12.70 3.58
CA LEU A 146 -3.75 14.05 3.76
C LEU A 146 -2.97 15.10 2.96
N GLN A 147 -1.64 14.95 2.86
CA GLN A 147 -0.78 15.90 2.16
C GLN A 147 -0.84 15.76 0.64
N GLN A 148 -0.79 14.51 0.14
CA GLN A 148 -0.63 14.24 -1.30
C GLN A 148 -1.97 13.94 -1.99
N HIS A 149 -2.95 13.43 -1.24
CA HIS A 149 -4.24 12.96 -1.76
C HIS A 149 -5.42 13.42 -0.90
N PRO A 150 -5.54 14.74 -0.64
CA PRO A 150 -6.55 15.30 0.27
C PRO A 150 -8.00 14.98 -0.15
N HIS A 151 -8.24 14.73 -1.44
CA HIS A 151 -9.54 14.35 -1.97
C HIS A 151 -10.11 13.06 -1.35
N ASP A 152 -9.26 12.13 -0.89
CA ASP A 152 -9.71 10.90 -0.20
C ASP A 152 -10.40 11.26 1.14
N ALA A 153 -9.78 12.13 1.93
CA ALA A 153 -10.33 12.58 3.20
C ALA A 153 -11.56 13.47 3.01
N LEU A 154 -11.53 14.37 2.02
CA LEU A 154 -12.69 15.21 1.68
C LEU A 154 -13.89 14.38 1.25
N ARG A 155 -13.70 13.35 0.41
CA ARG A 155 -14.78 12.44 0.00
C ARG A 155 -15.39 11.71 1.20
N ARG A 156 -14.57 11.25 2.15
CA ARG A 156 -15.04 10.59 3.38
C ARG A 156 -15.81 11.55 4.29
N ALA A 157 -15.39 12.81 4.37
CA ALA A 157 -16.09 13.83 5.15
C ALA A 157 -17.55 14.01 4.72
N LEU A 158 -17.85 13.86 3.42
CA LEU A 158 -19.20 14.04 2.87
C LEU A 158 -20.23 13.05 3.43
N VAL A 159 -19.81 11.87 3.86
CA VAL A 159 -20.69 10.82 4.40
C VAL A 159 -20.69 10.76 5.93
N LEU A 160 -19.90 11.61 6.60
CA LEU A 160 -19.80 11.67 8.05
C LEU A 160 -20.69 12.81 8.60
N PRO A 161 -21.34 12.60 9.78
CA PRO A 161 -22.03 13.67 10.49
C PRO A 161 -21.08 14.84 10.77
N GLU A 162 -21.53 16.07 10.51
CA GLU A 162 -20.67 17.26 10.60
C GLU A 162 -19.95 17.39 11.95
N HIS A 163 -20.68 17.20 13.05
CA HIS A 163 -20.16 17.27 14.41
C HIS A 163 -19.14 16.17 14.77
N GLU A 164 -19.03 15.10 13.96
CA GLU A 164 -18.08 14.01 14.15
C GLU A 164 -16.90 14.05 13.16
N ARG A 165 -17.00 14.80 12.06
CA ARG A 165 -16.07 14.73 10.91
C ARG A 165 -14.61 14.76 11.32
N LEU A 166 -14.22 15.76 12.12
CA LEU A 166 -12.84 15.95 12.54
C LEU A 166 -12.30 14.77 13.33
N ALA A 167 -13.04 14.33 14.36
CA ALA A 167 -12.63 13.22 15.21
C ALA A 167 -12.54 11.90 14.42
N ARG A 168 -13.52 11.63 13.56
CA ARG A 168 -13.57 10.38 12.77
C ARG A 168 -12.48 10.34 11.70
N LEU A 169 -12.20 11.46 11.03
CA LEU A 169 -11.10 11.53 10.07
C LEU A 169 -9.74 11.39 10.77
N ALA A 170 -9.55 12.04 11.92
CA ALA A 170 -8.34 11.90 12.72
C ALA A 170 -8.09 10.43 13.12
N GLU A 171 -9.15 9.71 13.52
CA GLU A 171 -9.10 8.27 13.82
C GLU A 171 -8.78 7.43 12.57
N ILE A 172 -9.46 7.68 11.45
CA ILE A 172 -9.30 6.94 10.18
C ILE A 172 -7.86 7.04 9.67
N TYR A 173 -7.26 8.23 9.72
CA TYR A 173 -5.92 8.49 9.23
C TYR A 173 -4.85 8.40 10.32
N GLY A 174 -5.20 8.21 11.59
CA GLY A 174 -4.20 8.11 12.67
C GLY A 174 -3.37 9.38 12.82
N VAL A 175 -4.01 10.54 12.65
CA VAL A 175 -3.41 11.88 12.74
C VAL A 175 -4.08 12.69 13.84
N SER A 176 -3.58 13.89 14.12
CA SER A 176 -4.26 14.80 15.05
C SER A 176 -5.48 15.45 14.40
N VAL A 177 -6.43 15.92 15.23
CA VAL A 177 -7.56 16.72 14.74
C VAL A 177 -7.07 17.98 14.03
N VAL A 178 -5.98 18.59 14.50
CA VAL A 178 -5.38 19.79 13.89
C VAL A 178 -4.92 19.53 12.46
N ASP A 179 -4.35 18.34 12.19
CA ASP A 179 -3.94 17.95 10.84
C ASP A 179 -5.13 17.87 9.87
N VAL A 180 -6.29 17.44 10.36
CA VAL A 180 -7.54 17.35 9.58
C VAL A 180 -8.19 18.72 9.41
N GLU A 181 -8.19 19.55 10.46
CA GLU A 181 -8.74 20.91 10.40
C GLU A 181 -8.05 21.76 9.34
N ALA A 182 -6.73 21.61 9.17
CA ALA A 182 -5.97 22.29 8.12
C ALA A 182 -6.42 21.90 6.69
N LEU A 183 -7.11 20.77 6.54
CA LEU A 183 -7.60 20.26 5.26
C LEU A 183 -9.02 20.69 4.92
N LEU A 184 -9.90 20.74 5.93
CA LEU A 184 -11.31 21.03 5.70
C LEU A 184 -11.49 22.55 5.51
N PRO A 185 -12.25 22.98 4.48
CA PRO A 185 -12.63 24.38 4.35
C PRO A 185 -13.31 24.85 5.65
N GLY A 186 -12.92 26.02 6.14
CA GLY A 186 -13.54 26.61 7.31
C GLY A 186 -15.01 26.95 7.04
N PRO A 187 -15.82 27.24 8.07
CA PRO A 187 -17.22 27.61 7.91
C PRO A 187 -17.44 28.86 7.03
N ASP A 188 -16.39 29.64 6.73
CA ASP A 188 -16.44 30.92 6.01
C ASP A 188 -15.80 30.88 4.60
N SER A 189 -15.56 29.71 4.00
CA SER A 189 -14.98 29.57 2.65
C SER A 189 -15.95 29.03 1.59
#